data_AF-A0A6H9RUF8-F1
#
_entry.id   AF-A0A6H9RUF8-F1
#
_cell.length_a   1.000
_cell.length_b   1.000
_cell.length_c   1.000
_cell.angle_alpha   90.00
_cell.angle_beta   90.00
_cell.angle_gamma   90.00
#
_symmetry.space_group_name_H-M   'P 1'
#
loop_
_entity.id
_entity.type
_entity.pdbx_description
1 polymer ?
#
loop_
_entity_poly.entity_id
_entity_poly.type
_entity_poly.pdbx_seq_one_letter_code
_entity_poly.pdbx_strand_id
1 'polypeptide(L)'
;MRVFTLLLALCLMAGCASKPDYYISPAPVAIPETATYWIDTFNVEVVGKNERFLPDEKVRDQLHTDLIVRLLDGNRYASSKETADYLLDINAVYARRIQDTQGGFMNKIVADGTYLASVDFNYQVKVKKAG
;
A
#
# COMPACT_ATOMS: atom_id res chain seq x y z
N MET A 1 -1.66 -48.05 15.12
CA MET A 1 -0.73 -47.05 14.55
C MET A 1 -1.05 -46.63 13.11
N ARG A 2 -1.58 -47.49 12.23
CA ARG A 2 -1.92 -47.13 10.83
C ARG A 2 -3.10 -46.16 10.65
N VAL A 3 -4.03 -46.10 11.61
CA VAL A 3 -5.23 -45.23 11.53
C VAL A 3 -4.91 -43.78 11.90
N PHE A 4 -3.99 -43.57 12.85
CA PHE A 4 -3.55 -42.25 13.28
C PHE A 4 -2.77 -41.51 12.18
N THR A 5 -1.97 -42.23 11.39
CA THR A 5 -1.24 -41.67 10.24
C THR A 5 -2.16 -41.24 9.10
N LEU A 6 -3.29 -41.93 8.92
CA LEU A 6 -4.31 -41.59 7.93
C LEU A 6 -5.09 -40.33 8.30
N LEU A 7 -5.43 -40.17 9.58
CA LEU A 7 -6.09 -38.96 10.09
C LEU A 7 -5.18 -37.72 9.96
N LEU A 8 -3.89 -37.88 10.26
CA LEU A 8 -2.91 -36.79 10.16
C LEU A 8 -2.70 -36.33 8.70
N ALA A 9 -2.68 -37.27 7.75
CA ALA A 9 -2.56 -36.98 6.33
C ALA A 9 -3.79 -36.23 5.77
N LEU A 10 -4.99 -36.54 6.28
CA LEU A 10 -6.21 -35.80 5.93
C LEU A 10 -6.22 -34.38 6.48
N CYS A 11 -5.69 -34.16 7.69
CA CYS A 11 -5.56 -32.82 8.27
C CYS A 11 -4.54 -31.93 7.53
N LEU A 12 -3.48 -32.51 6.94
CA LEU A 12 -2.47 -31.78 6.17
C LEU A 12 -2.96 -31.39 4.77
N MET A 13 -3.92 -32.13 4.20
CA MET A 13 -4.55 -31.82 2.90
C MET A 13 -5.69 -30.81 3.02
N ALA A 14 -6.26 -30.64 4.22
CA ALA A 14 -7.08 -29.49 4.56
C ALA A 14 -6.17 -28.28 4.84
N GLY A 15 -5.43 -27.87 3.83
CA GLY A 15 -4.66 -26.64 3.84
C GLY A 15 -5.59 -25.48 4.17
N CYS A 16 -5.57 -25.05 5.43
CA CYS A 16 -6.04 -23.76 5.88
C CYS A 16 -5.14 -22.69 5.23
N ALA A 17 -5.22 -22.53 3.92
CA ALA A 17 -4.90 -21.26 3.30
C ALA A 17 -5.96 -20.31 3.86
N SER A 18 -5.59 -19.57 4.91
CA SER A 18 -6.41 -18.49 5.43
C SER A 18 -6.80 -17.66 4.22
N LYS A 19 -8.09 -17.68 3.86
CA LYS A 19 -8.57 -16.78 2.82
C LYS A 19 -8.10 -15.40 3.27
N PRO A 20 -7.33 -14.69 2.43
CA PRO A 20 -6.90 -13.37 2.82
C PRO A 20 -8.14 -12.54 3.17
N ASP A 21 -8.03 -11.67 4.16
CA ASP A 21 -9.12 -10.78 4.59
C ASP A 21 -9.54 -9.76 3.51
N TYR A 22 -8.93 -9.84 2.32
CA TYR A 22 -9.32 -9.06 1.15
C TYR A 22 -10.10 -9.90 0.14
N TYR A 23 -11.21 -9.35 -0.32
CA TYR A 23 -12.05 -9.92 -1.35
C TYR A 23 -11.29 -9.98 -2.69
N ILE A 24 -11.12 -11.19 -3.24
CA ILE A 24 -10.70 -11.40 -4.62
C ILE A 24 -11.97 -11.69 -5.42
N SER A 25 -12.32 -10.82 -6.36
CA SER A 25 -13.47 -11.04 -7.25
C SER A 25 -13.30 -12.39 -7.99
N PRO A 26 -14.30 -13.29 -7.96
CA PRO A 26 -14.20 -14.60 -8.61
C PRO A 26 -14.11 -14.51 -10.15
N ALA A 27 -14.48 -13.37 -10.73
CA ALA A 27 -14.16 -13.03 -12.11
C ALA A 27 -13.16 -11.86 -12.12
N PRO A 28 -11.98 -12.00 -12.74
CA PRO A 28 -11.05 -10.89 -12.89
C PRO A 28 -11.72 -9.80 -13.72
N VAL A 29 -11.85 -8.61 -13.14
CA VAL A 29 -12.33 -7.42 -13.86
C VAL A 29 -11.15 -6.92 -14.69
N ALA A 30 -11.21 -7.12 -16.01
CA ALA A 30 -10.22 -6.58 -16.93
C ALA A 30 -10.47 -5.08 -17.12
N ILE A 31 -9.50 -4.25 -16.73
CA ILE A 31 -9.52 -2.81 -17.01
C ILE A 31 -8.74 -2.56 -18.31
N PRO A 32 -9.30 -1.88 -19.31
CA PRO A 32 -8.59 -1.56 -20.54
C PRO A 32 -7.28 -0.79 -20.27
N GLU A 33 -6.24 -1.05 -21.05
CA GLU A 33 -4.96 -0.33 -20.94
C GLU A 33 -5.11 1.16 -21.25
N THR A 34 -6.08 1.50 -22.11
CA THR A 34 -6.44 2.88 -22.48
C THR A 34 -7.39 3.55 -21.49
N ALA A 35 -7.80 2.87 -20.42
CA ALA A 35 -8.73 3.44 -19.45
C ALA A 35 -8.10 4.64 -18.74
N THR A 36 -8.91 5.68 -18.62
CA THR A 36 -8.61 6.92 -17.91
C THR A 36 -9.16 6.90 -16.49
N TYR A 37 -8.46 7.60 -15.60
CA TYR A 37 -8.75 7.64 -14.17
C TYR A 37 -8.85 9.07 -13.68
N TRP A 38 -9.71 9.26 -12.69
CA TRP A 38 -9.73 10.46 -11.86
C TRP A 38 -9.53 10.07 -10.39
N ILE A 39 -8.70 10.80 -9.66
CA ILE A 39 -8.53 10.60 -8.22
C ILE A 39 -9.69 11.29 -7.51
N ASP A 40 -10.61 10.48 -6.98
CA ASP A 40 -11.81 10.98 -6.30
C ASP A 40 -11.52 11.29 -4.83
N THR A 41 -10.81 10.38 -4.15
CA THR A 41 -10.33 10.60 -2.79
C THR A 41 -8.88 10.15 -2.64
N PHE A 42 -8.09 10.93 -1.91
CA PHE A 42 -6.68 10.64 -1.64
C PHE A 42 -6.35 10.95 -0.18
N ASN A 43 -6.38 9.92 0.66
CA ASN A 43 -6.12 10.04 2.09
C ASN A 43 -4.80 9.37 2.43
N VAL A 44 -3.92 10.11 3.10
CA VAL A 44 -2.65 9.57 3.60
C VAL A 44 -2.54 9.79 5.10
N GLU A 45 -2.53 8.69 5.83
CA GLU A 45 -2.13 8.67 7.24
C GLU A 45 -0.61 8.71 7.30
N VAL A 46 -0.05 9.67 8.03
CA VAL A 46 1.39 9.80 8.24
C VAL A 46 1.69 9.43 9.69
N VAL A 47 2.46 8.37 9.88
CA VAL A 47 2.77 7.80 11.20
C VAL A 47 4.26 7.96 11.50
N GLY A 48 4.61 8.15 12.78
CA GLY A 48 6.01 8.30 13.21
C GLY A 48 6.53 9.72 13.07
N LYS A 49 5.82 10.67 13.69
CA LYS A 49 6.21 12.09 13.68
C LYS A 49 7.58 12.30 14.33
N ASN A 50 8.44 13.02 13.63
CA ASN A 50 9.73 13.48 14.12
C ASN A 50 10.08 14.78 13.40
N GLU A 51 10.69 15.73 14.11
CA GLU A 51 11.07 17.05 13.56
C GLU A 51 12.04 16.96 12.37
N ARG A 52 12.75 15.85 12.22
CA ARG A 52 13.68 15.59 11.11
C ARG A 52 12.99 15.12 9.84
N PHE A 53 11.74 14.67 9.93
CA PHE A 53 10.98 14.27 8.76
C PHE A 53 10.26 15.45 8.13
N LEU A 54 9.96 15.32 6.84
CA LEU A 54 9.13 16.31 6.15
C LEU A 54 7.79 16.50 6.88
N PRO A 55 7.27 17.74 6.94
CA PRO A 55 5.93 17.99 7.47
C PRO A 55 4.91 17.07 6.80
N ASP A 56 3.93 16.59 7.57
CA ASP A 56 2.96 15.62 7.08
C ASP A 56 2.25 16.12 5.82
N GLU A 57 1.79 17.37 5.81
CA GLU A 57 1.12 18.01 4.67
C GLU A 57 1.96 17.95 3.40
N LYS A 58 3.25 18.28 3.51
CA LYS A 58 4.18 18.21 2.37
C LYS A 58 4.31 16.80 1.81
N VAL A 59 4.28 15.77 2.65
CA VAL A 59 4.30 14.38 2.19
C VAL A 59 2.98 14.00 1.52
N ARG A 60 1.84 14.44 2.05
CA ARG A 60 0.53 14.19 1.41
C ARG A 60 0.49 14.82 0.02
N ASP A 61 0.88 16.08 -0.09
CA ASP A 61 0.89 16.82 -1.35
C ASP A 61 1.82 16.18 -2.37
N GLN A 62 3.05 15.84 -1.96
CA GLN A 62 4.02 15.21 -2.85
C GLN A 62 3.55 13.84 -3.34
N LEU A 63 2.98 13.00 -2.47
CA LEU A 63 2.45 11.69 -2.88
C LEU A 63 1.25 11.83 -3.82
N HIS A 64 0.38 12.81 -3.58
CA HIS A 64 -0.75 13.09 -4.44
C HIS A 64 -0.31 13.56 -5.83
N THR A 65 0.61 14.54 -5.88
CA THR A 65 1.17 15.05 -7.14
C THR A 65 1.94 13.97 -7.90
N ASP A 66 2.76 13.16 -7.24
CA ASP A 66 3.52 12.09 -7.89
C ASP A 66 2.58 11.07 -8.56
N LEU A 67 1.46 10.73 -7.91
CA LEU A 67 0.47 9.84 -8.51
C LEU A 67 -0.18 10.46 -9.75
N ILE A 68 -0.58 11.73 -9.69
CA ILE A 68 -1.15 12.44 -10.84
C ILE A 68 -0.16 12.46 -12.00
N VAL A 69 1.11 12.79 -11.74
CA VAL A 69 2.17 12.83 -12.75
C VAL A 69 2.36 11.45 -13.40
N ARG A 70 2.44 10.38 -12.61
CA ARG A 70 2.55 9.01 -13.17
C ARG A 70 1.35 8.62 -14.04
N LEU A 71 0.14 9.04 -13.66
CA LEU A 71 -1.06 8.80 -14.47
C LEU A 71 -1.05 9.64 -15.75
N LEU A 72 -0.59 10.89 -15.68
CA LEU A 72 -0.42 11.77 -16.85
C LEU A 72 0.64 11.23 -17.82
N ASP A 73 1.80 10.82 -17.31
CA ASP A 73 2.89 10.23 -18.11
C ASP A 73 2.44 8.96 -18.83
N GLY A 74 1.50 8.21 -18.25
CA GLY A 74 0.86 7.06 -18.87
C GLY A 74 -0.30 7.39 -19.83
N ASN A 75 -0.65 8.67 -20.01
CA ASN A 75 -1.89 9.11 -20.69
C ASN A 75 -3.16 8.50 -20.09
N ARG A 76 -3.18 8.28 -18.78
CA ARG A 76 -4.28 7.62 -18.05
C ARG A 76 -4.98 8.55 -17.05
N TYR A 77 -4.60 9.82 -16.96
CA TYR A 77 -5.32 10.78 -16.13
C TYR A 77 -6.40 11.49 -16.98
N ALA A 78 -7.64 11.46 -16.52
CA ALA A 78 -8.75 12.09 -17.22
C ALA A 78 -8.68 13.62 -17.09
N SER A 79 -9.22 14.34 -18.09
CA SER A 79 -9.27 15.82 -18.08
C SER A 79 -10.19 16.39 -17.01
N SER A 80 -11.24 15.65 -16.66
CA SER A 80 -12.16 15.97 -15.56
C SER A 80 -12.73 14.67 -14.97
N LYS A 81 -13.34 14.77 -13.78
CA LYS A 81 -13.99 13.65 -13.11
C LYS A 81 -15.07 12.99 -13.97
N GLU A 82 -15.83 13.79 -14.71
CA GLU A 82 -16.95 13.37 -15.54
C GLU A 82 -16.49 12.64 -16.81
N THR A 83 -15.27 12.91 -17.26
CA THR A 83 -14.68 12.28 -18.46
C THR A 83 -13.89 11.00 -18.17
N ALA A 84 -13.70 10.67 -16.89
CA ALA A 84 -12.93 9.49 -16.50
C ALA A 84 -13.73 8.22 -16.79
N ASP A 85 -13.05 7.14 -17.18
CA ASP A 85 -13.66 5.82 -17.22
C ASP A 85 -13.84 5.23 -15.82
N TYR A 86 -12.93 5.61 -14.91
CA TYR A 86 -12.91 5.12 -13.54
C TYR A 86 -12.52 6.20 -12.52
N LEU A 87 -13.07 6.07 -11.33
CA LEU A 87 -12.73 6.86 -10.15
C LEU A 87 -11.84 6.04 -9.21
N LEU A 88 -10.79 6.67 -8.68
CA LEU A 88 -9.85 6.07 -7.74
C LEU A 88 -10.07 6.65 -6.34
N ASP A 89 -10.40 5.78 -5.38
CA ASP A 89 -10.31 6.11 -3.96
C ASP A 89 -9.07 5.47 -3.38
N ILE A 90 -8.22 6.29 -2.74
CA ILE A 90 -6.92 5.85 -2.27
C ILE A 90 -6.82 6.17 -0.79
N ASN A 91 -6.55 5.13 0.01
CA ASN A 91 -6.19 5.27 1.42
C ASN A 91 -4.79 4.67 1.58
N ALA A 92 -3.84 5.48 2.02
CA ALA A 92 -2.46 5.06 2.23
C ALA A 92 -2.00 5.36 3.66
N VAL A 93 -1.09 4.53 4.14
CA VAL A 93 -0.37 4.72 5.40
C VAL A 93 1.10 4.85 5.06
N TYR A 94 1.66 6.02 5.35
CA TYR A 94 3.08 6.34 5.23
C TYR A 94 3.69 6.33 6.63
N ALA A 95 4.24 5.19 7.03
CA ALA A 95 4.82 5.01 8.35
C ALA A 95 6.33 5.25 8.32
N ARG A 96 6.78 6.22 9.09
CA ARG A 96 8.19 6.60 9.22
C ARG A 96 8.74 6.04 10.51
N ARG A 97 9.96 5.53 10.48
CA ARG A 97 10.64 5.01 11.67
C ARG A 97 12.05 5.56 11.71
N ILE A 98 12.42 6.12 12.86
CA ILE A 98 13.81 6.31 13.23
C ILE A 98 14.12 5.21 14.21
N GLN A 99 15.14 4.42 13.93
CA GLN A 99 15.54 3.34 14.84
C GLN A 99 16.12 3.98 16.11
N ASP A 100 15.36 3.99 17.20
CA ASP A 100 15.83 4.44 18.50
C ASP A 100 16.61 3.30 19.18
N THR A 101 17.91 3.47 19.37
CA THR A 101 18.83 2.45 19.93
C THR A 101 18.71 2.28 21.45
N GLN A 102 17.62 2.74 22.08
CA GLN A 102 17.42 2.66 23.53
C GLN A 102 17.00 1.25 24.00
N GLY A 103 17.91 0.26 23.97
CA GLY A 103 17.80 -0.90 24.87
C GLY A 103 18.10 -2.32 24.35
N GLY A 104 18.73 -2.51 23.19
CA GLY A 104 19.09 -3.86 22.71
C GLY A 104 20.49 -3.90 22.11
N PHE A 105 21.27 -4.95 22.41
CA PHE A 105 22.63 -5.18 21.91
C PHE A 105 22.71 -5.18 20.37
N MET A 106 22.88 -3.99 19.78
CA MET A 106 23.33 -3.81 18.41
C MET A 106 24.53 -2.87 18.45
N ASN A 107 25.71 -3.46 18.64
CA ASN A 107 26.99 -2.79 18.48
C ASN A 107 27.10 -2.24 17.04
N LYS A 108 27.34 -0.93 16.93
CA LYS A 108 27.93 -0.26 15.75
C LYS A 108 27.22 -0.49 14.39
N ILE A 109 26.10 0.18 14.17
CA ILE A 109 25.78 0.74 12.82
C ILE A 109 25.38 2.21 12.96
N VAL A 110 26.13 2.97 13.76
CA VAL A 110 26.08 4.43 13.82
C VAL A 110 27.53 4.91 14.02
N ALA A 111 28.39 4.64 13.04
CA ALA A 111 29.80 5.01 13.13
C ALA A 111 30.07 6.46 12.72
N ASP A 112 29.22 7.07 11.88
CA ASP A 112 29.56 8.32 11.17
C ASP A 112 28.47 9.40 11.21
N GLY A 113 27.69 9.48 12.30
CA GLY A 113 26.63 10.51 12.43
C GLY A 113 25.42 10.32 11.50
N THR A 114 25.32 9.16 10.84
CA THR A 114 24.19 8.81 9.95
C THR A 114 23.12 8.03 10.72
N TYR A 115 21.88 8.49 10.64
CA TYR A 115 20.72 7.81 11.26
C TYR A 115 20.10 6.83 10.27
N LEU A 116 19.77 5.62 10.74
CA LEU A 116 18.95 4.68 9.98
C LEU A 116 17.47 5.07 10.14
N ALA A 117 16.91 5.63 9.06
CA ALA A 117 15.49 5.85 8.92
C ALA A 117 14.90 4.81 7.96
N SER A 118 13.73 4.26 8.29
CA SER A 118 12.97 3.39 7.40
C SER A 118 11.58 3.96 7.16
N VAL A 119 11.00 3.63 6.01
CA VAL A 119 9.64 4.01 5.63
C VAL A 119 8.91 2.75 5.18
N ASP A 120 7.77 2.48 5.81
CA ASP A 120 6.83 1.47 5.37
C ASP A 120 5.65 2.16 4.69
N PHE A 121 5.31 1.72 3.48
CA PHE A 121 4.19 2.27 2.71
C PHE A 121 3.16 1.18 2.44
N ASN A 122 1.95 1.37 2.95
CA ASN A 122 0.81 0.48 2.72
C ASN A 122 -0.29 1.29 2.05
N TYR A 123 -1.01 0.70 1.10
CA TYR A 123 -2.09 1.40 0.42
C TYR A 123 -3.24 0.45 0.06
N GLN A 124 -4.43 1.03 -0.01
CA GLN A 124 -5.63 0.42 -0.55
C GLN A 124 -6.16 1.33 -1.66
N VAL A 125 -6.35 0.76 -2.85
CA VAL A 125 -7.02 1.43 -3.97
C VAL A 125 -8.36 0.77 -4.21
N LYS A 126 -9.43 1.56 -4.26
CA LYS A 126 -10.73 1.13 -4.78
C LYS A 126 -10.95 1.80 -6.12
N VAL A 127 -11.28 1.00 -7.13
CA VAL A 127 -11.58 1.46 -8.48
C VAL A 127 -13.08 1.34 -8.69
N LYS A 128 -13.74 2.45 -8.99
CA LYS A 128 -15.17 2.49 -9.33
C LYS A 128 -15.32 2.85 -10.79
N LYS A 129 -16.19 2.16 -11.52
CA LYS A 129 -16.53 2.57 -12.88
C LYS A 129 -17.30 3.91 -12.81
N ALA A 130 -16.84 4.91 -13.55
CA ALA A 130 -17.57 6.15 -13.72
C ALA A 130 -18.74 5.91 -14.69
N GLY A 131 -19.89 6.54 -14.43
CA GLY A 131 -21.13 6.36 -15.17
C GLY A 131 -21.69 7.69 -15.62
#